data_AF-A0A6C0B2A0-F1
#
_entry.id   AF-A0A6C0B2A0-F1
#
_cell.length_a   1.000
_cell.length_b   1.000
_cell.length_c   1.000
_cell.angle_alpha   90.00
_cell.angle_beta   90.00
_cell.angle_gamma   90.00
#
_symmetry.space_group_name_H-M   'P 1'
#
loop_
_entity.id
_entity.type
_entity.pdbx_description
1 polymer ?
#
loop_
_entity_poly.entity_id
_entity_poly.type
_entity_poly.pdbx_seq_one_letter_code
_entity_poly.pdbx_strand_id
1 'polypeptide(L)'
;MDIFDSRTVADFQKFTFSGHLRTHVYKVLDENIKLGHADYTCYWILELMCSGLVHSCWNTLFLSSALHINRGAPNVFLYLVRMYERFAPYESQYTLMNMTDIRNNHDARRLFCEVGASVALCRKSKLPSLPRIKPDHDFQPLVIQENLKSPSSTYARSIVKTEDPMELYIPINEFMFCLRPETRDSIRGLYWASWILAYASKFKADKKTHLVCAYRSNDYVEDKYLRSPVWILWSVIHETARTSPQSGTITPYIEALYKMYCLRWGQGDLKKRLPFLITAVLFICESTTIDIHYAVPNNITTVQDVVTNIPQWIGAIIHTQRTFA
;
A
#
# COMPACT_ATOMS: atom_id res chain seq x y z
N MET A 1 -16.02 -12.32 -25.42
CA MET A 1 -14.93 -13.06 -26.08
C MET A 1 -14.22 -13.88 -25.02
N ASP A 2 -14.17 -15.18 -25.24
CA ASP A 2 -13.54 -16.13 -24.34
C ASP A 2 -12.15 -16.47 -24.83
N ILE A 3 -11.26 -16.73 -23.88
CA ILE A 3 -9.88 -17.10 -24.09
C ILE A 3 -9.75 -18.60 -23.81
N PHE A 4 -9.30 -19.35 -24.80
CA PHE A 4 -9.00 -20.77 -24.70
C PHE A 4 -7.48 -20.97 -24.69
N ASP A 5 -6.95 -21.39 -23.54
CA ASP A 5 -5.52 -21.56 -23.33
C ASP A 5 -5.30 -22.54 -22.16
N SER A 6 -4.43 -23.53 -22.36
CA SER A 6 -4.21 -24.61 -21.39
C SER A 6 -3.16 -24.31 -20.32
N ARG A 7 -2.47 -23.16 -20.41
CA ARG A 7 -1.43 -22.78 -19.46
C ARG A 7 -2.07 -22.37 -18.13
N THR A 8 -1.40 -22.74 -17.06
CA THR A 8 -1.78 -22.48 -15.67
C THR A 8 -0.97 -21.32 -15.10
N VAL A 9 -1.26 -20.92 -13.86
CA VAL A 9 -0.45 -19.91 -13.14
C VAL A 9 1.02 -20.35 -12.99
N ALA A 10 1.32 -21.66 -13.02
CA ALA A 10 2.70 -22.17 -12.97
C ALA A 10 3.51 -21.81 -14.23
N ASP A 11 2.85 -21.72 -15.39
CA ASP A 11 3.48 -21.30 -16.64
C ASP A 11 3.76 -19.79 -16.67
N PHE A 12 2.97 -19.03 -15.90
CA PHE A 12 3.08 -17.59 -15.78
C PHE A 12 3.91 -17.14 -14.58
N GLN A 13 4.91 -17.92 -14.16
CA GLN A 13 5.78 -17.52 -13.05
C GLN A 13 6.79 -16.44 -13.44
N LYS A 14 7.27 -16.43 -14.69
CA LYS A 14 8.25 -15.44 -15.18
C LYS A 14 7.64 -14.47 -16.18
N PHE A 15 6.82 -14.98 -17.08
CA PHE A 15 6.19 -14.22 -18.15
C PHE A 15 4.67 -14.19 -17.99
N THR A 16 4.03 -13.18 -18.54
CA THR A 16 2.56 -13.08 -18.61
C THR A 16 2.02 -13.81 -19.83
N PHE A 17 0.69 -13.80 -19.99
CA PHE A 17 -0.04 -14.49 -21.04
C PHE A 17 0.52 -14.26 -22.45
N SER A 18 0.87 -13.00 -22.76
CA SER A 18 1.42 -12.55 -24.04
C SER A 18 2.96 -12.59 -24.10
N GLY A 19 3.64 -13.17 -23.11
CA GLY A 19 5.10 -13.34 -23.10
C GLY A 19 5.90 -12.17 -22.49
N HIS A 20 5.25 -11.17 -21.89
CA HIS A 20 5.96 -10.06 -21.24
C HIS A 20 6.53 -10.47 -19.87
N LEU A 21 7.70 -9.95 -19.50
CA LEU A 21 8.27 -10.20 -18.17
C LEU A 21 7.35 -9.60 -17.08
N ARG A 22 6.94 -10.40 -16.09
CA ARG A 22 6.01 -9.94 -15.04
C ARG A 22 6.45 -8.68 -14.32
N THR A 23 7.74 -8.63 -13.95
CA THR A 23 8.31 -7.48 -13.24
C THR A 23 8.30 -6.22 -14.08
N HIS A 24 8.29 -6.33 -15.41
CA HIS A 24 8.10 -5.21 -16.32
C HIS A 24 6.62 -4.80 -16.36
N VAL A 25 5.70 -5.74 -16.48
CA VAL A 25 4.25 -5.45 -16.51
C VAL A 25 3.80 -4.69 -15.25
N TYR A 26 4.28 -5.06 -14.06
CA TYR A 26 3.94 -4.32 -12.83
C TYR A 26 4.42 -2.86 -12.87
N LYS A 27 5.61 -2.61 -13.42
CA LYS A 27 6.15 -1.26 -13.56
C LYS A 27 5.37 -0.45 -14.60
N VAL A 28 5.00 -1.08 -15.71
CA VAL A 28 4.22 -0.41 -16.77
C VAL A 28 2.80 -0.10 -16.27
N LEU A 29 2.18 -1.00 -15.51
CA LEU A 29 0.90 -0.74 -14.87
C LEU A 29 1.00 0.42 -13.87
N ASP A 30 2.01 0.42 -13.01
CA ASP A 30 2.27 1.52 -12.06
C ASP A 30 2.48 2.86 -12.78
N GLU A 31 3.27 2.88 -13.85
CA GLU A 31 3.54 4.10 -14.62
C GLU A 31 2.28 4.61 -15.35
N ASN A 32 1.45 3.72 -15.92
CA ASN A 32 0.19 4.14 -16.54
C ASN A 32 -0.79 4.69 -15.52
N ILE A 33 -0.83 4.13 -14.30
CA ILE A 33 -1.60 4.71 -13.21
C ILE A 33 -1.06 6.10 -12.87
N LYS A 34 0.26 6.24 -12.68
CA LYS A 34 0.93 7.52 -12.37
C LYS A 34 0.64 8.60 -13.40
N LEU A 35 0.68 8.26 -14.69
CA LEU A 35 0.42 9.19 -15.81
C LEU A 35 -1.08 9.42 -16.08
N GLY A 36 -1.96 8.62 -15.47
CA GLY A 36 -3.41 8.73 -15.65
C GLY A 36 -3.93 8.15 -16.96
N HIS A 37 -3.21 7.20 -17.54
CA HIS A 37 -3.56 6.52 -18.77
C HIS A 37 -4.54 5.37 -18.48
N ALA A 38 -5.85 5.66 -18.44
CA ALA A 38 -6.88 4.70 -18.07
C ALA A 38 -6.98 3.49 -19.02
N ASP A 39 -6.95 3.70 -20.34
CA ASP A 39 -7.03 2.62 -21.34
C ASP A 39 -5.87 1.62 -21.21
N TYR A 40 -4.64 2.13 -21.16
CA TYR A 40 -3.45 1.30 -20.99
C TYR A 40 -3.42 0.61 -19.62
N THR A 41 -3.91 1.28 -18.57
CA THR A 41 -4.09 0.65 -17.25
C THR A 41 -5.00 -0.57 -17.37
N CYS A 42 -6.16 -0.44 -18.05
CA CYS A 42 -7.09 -1.55 -18.24
C CYS A 42 -6.48 -2.68 -19.08
N TYR A 43 -5.74 -2.36 -20.15
CA TYR A 43 -5.03 -3.35 -20.95
C TYR A 43 -4.07 -4.20 -20.10
N TRP A 44 -3.20 -3.57 -19.30
CA TRP A 44 -2.22 -4.29 -18.47
C TRP A 44 -2.87 -5.06 -17.31
N ILE A 45 -4.00 -4.58 -16.80
CA ILE A 45 -4.83 -5.34 -15.86
C ILE A 45 -5.34 -6.62 -16.52
N LEU A 46 -5.91 -6.53 -17.73
CA LEU A 46 -6.40 -7.70 -18.45
C LEU A 46 -5.28 -8.68 -18.78
N GLU A 47 -4.08 -8.21 -19.16
CA GLU A 47 -2.90 -9.07 -19.37
C GLU A 47 -2.54 -9.87 -18.11
N LEU A 48 -2.59 -9.25 -16.93
CA LEU A 48 -2.38 -9.92 -15.64
C LEU A 48 -3.52 -10.89 -15.30
N MET A 49 -4.77 -10.52 -15.59
CA MET A 49 -5.92 -11.41 -15.39
C MET A 49 -5.87 -12.65 -16.29
N CYS A 50 -5.51 -12.49 -17.57
CA CYS A 50 -5.29 -13.59 -18.52
C CYS A 50 -4.22 -14.58 -18.03
N SER A 51 -3.29 -14.09 -17.21
CA SER A 51 -2.22 -14.87 -16.58
C SER A 51 -2.61 -15.46 -15.21
N GLY A 52 -3.84 -15.21 -14.71
CA GLY A 52 -4.27 -15.59 -13.36
C GLY A 52 -3.57 -14.83 -12.22
N LEU A 53 -2.91 -13.70 -12.51
CA LEU A 53 -2.08 -12.94 -11.56
C LEU A 53 -2.87 -11.87 -10.77
N VAL A 54 -4.09 -12.20 -10.36
CA VAL A 54 -5.05 -11.25 -9.77
C VAL A 54 -4.56 -10.60 -8.47
N HIS A 55 -3.86 -11.34 -7.61
CA HIS A 55 -3.25 -10.77 -6.40
C HIS A 55 -2.17 -9.73 -6.71
N SER A 56 -1.38 -9.97 -7.75
CA SER A 56 -0.32 -9.02 -8.15
C SER A 56 -0.93 -7.75 -8.74
N CYS A 57 -2.04 -7.89 -9.46
CA CYS A 57 -2.84 -6.77 -9.96
C CYS A 57 -3.37 -5.88 -8.82
N TRP A 58 -4.09 -6.47 -7.84
CA TRP A 58 -4.59 -5.74 -6.67
C TRP A 58 -3.48 -5.05 -5.87
N ASN A 59 -2.39 -5.77 -5.60
CA ASN A 59 -1.25 -5.19 -4.88
C ASN A 59 -0.63 -4.00 -5.63
N THR A 60 -0.61 -4.04 -6.96
CA THR A 60 -0.12 -2.91 -7.78
C THR A 60 -1.07 -1.73 -7.66
N LEU A 61 -2.39 -1.95 -7.80
CA LEU A 61 -3.40 -0.89 -7.63
C LEU A 61 -3.33 -0.21 -6.25
N PHE A 62 -3.18 -0.99 -5.17
CA PHE A 62 -3.04 -0.45 -3.81
C PHE A 62 -1.76 0.37 -3.65
N LEU A 63 -0.61 -0.17 -4.08
CA LEU A 63 0.68 0.52 -3.95
C LEU A 63 0.75 1.78 -4.82
N SER A 64 0.30 1.72 -6.07
CA SER A 64 0.24 2.88 -6.97
C SER A 64 -0.68 3.97 -6.42
N SER A 65 -1.76 3.58 -5.72
CA SER A 65 -2.64 4.55 -5.05
C SER A 65 -1.94 5.24 -3.88
N ALA A 66 -1.17 4.52 -3.06
CA ALA A 66 -0.35 5.15 -2.03
C ALA A 66 0.76 6.04 -2.62
N LEU A 67 1.44 5.59 -3.68
CA LEU A 67 2.59 6.29 -4.25
C LEU A 67 2.21 7.55 -5.04
N HIS A 68 1.16 7.48 -5.85
CA HIS A 68 0.88 8.50 -6.88
C HIS A 68 -0.42 9.27 -6.64
N ILE A 69 -1.30 8.78 -5.76
CA ILE A 69 -2.60 9.40 -5.48
C ILE A 69 -2.62 9.95 -4.06
N ASN A 70 -2.40 9.12 -3.03
CA ASN A 70 -2.36 9.48 -1.60
C ASN A 70 -3.40 10.54 -1.19
N ARG A 71 -2.96 11.72 -0.74
CA ARG A 71 -3.82 12.84 -0.32
C ARG A 71 -4.48 13.58 -1.49
N GLY A 72 -4.07 13.31 -2.73
CA GLY A 72 -4.69 13.87 -3.93
C GLY A 72 -6.13 13.41 -4.15
N ALA A 73 -6.45 12.18 -3.77
CA ALA A 73 -7.81 11.64 -3.76
C ALA A 73 -7.98 10.60 -2.62
N PRO A 74 -8.14 11.03 -1.36
CA PRO A 74 -8.13 10.14 -0.19
C PRO A 74 -9.16 9.02 -0.24
N ASN A 75 -10.33 9.29 -0.82
CA ASN A 75 -11.41 8.31 -0.98
C ASN A 75 -11.04 7.10 -1.86
N VAL A 76 -9.92 7.16 -2.59
CA VAL A 76 -9.41 6.00 -3.36
C VAL A 76 -9.19 4.79 -2.45
N PHE A 77 -8.76 4.99 -1.20
CA PHE A 77 -8.49 3.87 -0.29
C PHE A 77 -9.77 3.19 0.19
N LEU A 78 -10.80 3.97 0.53
CA LEU A 78 -12.12 3.44 0.88
C LEU A 78 -12.77 2.73 -0.32
N TYR A 79 -12.67 3.35 -1.51
CA TYR A 79 -13.11 2.76 -2.77
C TYR A 79 -12.45 1.40 -3.01
N LEU A 80 -11.13 1.32 -2.90
CA LEU A 80 -10.36 0.11 -3.15
C LEU A 80 -10.68 -1.03 -2.18
N VAL A 81 -10.89 -0.75 -0.88
CA VAL A 81 -11.34 -1.77 0.08
C VAL A 81 -12.68 -2.36 -0.36
N ARG A 82 -13.68 -1.50 -0.62
CA ARG A 82 -15.01 -1.92 -1.07
C ARG A 82 -14.94 -2.73 -2.37
N MET A 83 -14.12 -2.31 -3.32
CA MET A 83 -14.01 -3.00 -4.61
C MET A 83 -13.26 -4.33 -4.49
N TYR A 84 -12.27 -4.45 -3.60
CA TYR A 84 -11.63 -5.71 -3.29
C TYR A 84 -12.60 -6.70 -2.62
N GLU A 85 -13.41 -6.22 -1.68
CA GLU A 85 -14.48 -7.02 -1.05
C GLU A 85 -15.54 -7.48 -2.08
N ARG A 86 -15.91 -6.62 -3.03
CA ARG A 86 -16.78 -7.00 -4.17
C ARG A 86 -16.13 -8.00 -5.12
N PHE A 87 -14.80 -8.04 -5.20
CA PHE A 87 -14.07 -8.97 -6.05
C PHE A 87 -13.94 -10.36 -5.41
N ALA A 88 -13.85 -10.43 -4.08
CA ALA A 88 -13.58 -11.67 -3.35
C ALA A 88 -14.53 -12.84 -3.70
N PRO A 89 -15.86 -12.65 -3.91
CA PRO A 89 -16.74 -13.72 -4.38
C PRO A 89 -16.37 -14.28 -5.75
N TYR A 90 -15.85 -13.47 -6.68
CA TYR A 90 -15.38 -13.96 -7.97
C TYR A 90 -14.11 -14.79 -7.82
N GLU A 91 -13.14 -14.31 -7.03
CA GLU A 91 -11.90 -15.03 -6.77
C GLU A 91 -12.14 -16.37 -6.07
N SER A 92 -13.09 -16.42 -5.13
CA SER A 92 -13.41 -17.62 -4.34
C SER A 92 -13.93 -18.80 -5.16
N GLN A 93 -14.37 -18.57 -6.40
CA GLN A 93 -14.80 -19.62 -7.34
C GLN A 93 -13.61 -20.41 -7.91
N TYR A 94 -12.38 -19.93 -7.71
CA TYR A 94 -11.18 -20.52 -8.26
C TYR A 94 -10.19 -20.92 -7.16
N THR A 95 -9.57 -22.07 -7.37
CA THR A 95 -8.38 -22.52 -6.64
C THR A 95 -7.12 -21.95 -7.28
N LEU A 96 -5.97 -22.14 -6.63
CA LEU A 96 -4.69 -21.75 -7.22
C LEU A 96 -4.39 -22.47 -8.55
N MET A 97 -4.88 -23.71 -8.71
CA MET A 97 -4.63 -24.54 -9.90
C MET A 97 -5.39 -24.06 -11.13
N ASN A 98 -6.60 -23.53 -10.94
CA ASN A 98 -7.47 -23.06 -12.03
C ASN A 98 -7.72 -21.55 -12.01
N MET A 99 -6.89 -20.78 -11.29
CA MET A 99 -7.01 -19.32 -11.18
C MET A 99 -6.95 -18.63 -12.56
N THR A 100 -6.32 -19.23 -13.56
CA THR A 100 -6.32 -18.71 -14.94
C THR A 100 -7.72 -18.68 -15.57
N ASP A 101 -8.69 -19.47 -15.10
CA ASP A 101 -10.04 -19.52 -15.67
C ASP A 101 -10.82 -18.22 -15.40
N ILE A 102 -10.42 -17.43 -14.39
CA ILE A 102 -11.01 -16.13 -14.08
C ILE A 102 -10.93 -15.15 -15.27
N ARG A 103 -10.02 -15.37 -16.23
CA ARG A 103 -9.91 -14.57 -17.46
C ARG A 103 -11.17 -14.59 -18.31
N ASN A 104 -12.01 -15.62 -18.16
CA ASN A 104 -13.29 -15.73 -18.85
C ASN A 104 -14.47 -15.21 -18.03
N ASN A 105 -14.28 -14.91 -16.74
CA ASN A 105 -15.32 -14.26 -15.96
C ASN A 105 -15.47 -12.79 -16.39
N HIS A 106 -16.58 -12.47 -17.06
CA HIS A 106 -16.85 -11.14 -17.61
C HIS A 106 -17.00 -10.07 -16.52
N ASP A 107 -17.67 -10.41 -15.42
CA ASP A 107 -17.90 -9.48 -14.32
C ASP A 107 -16.61 -9.15 -13.57
N ALA A 108 -15.75 -10.15 -13.39
CA ALA A 108 -14.42 -9.96 -12.83
C ALA A 108 -13.56 -9.03 -13.70
N ARG A 109 -13.56 -9.25 -15.02
CA ARG A 109 -12.86 -8.39 -15.99
C ARG A 109 -13.35 -6.95 -15.91
N ARG A 110 -14.68 -6.78 -15.95
CA ARG A 110 -15.33 -5.48 -15.86
C ARG A 110 -14.97 -4.76 -14.56
N LEU A 111 -15.12 -5.43 -13.42
CA LEU A 111 -14.82 -4.85 -12.10
C LEU A 111 -13.36 -4.37 -12.02
N PHE A 112 -12.41 -5.19 -12.47
CA PHE A 112 -11.00 -4.83 -12.45
C PHE A 112 -10.66 -3.64 -13.34
N CYS A 113 -11.22 -3.59 -14.56
CA CYS A 113 -11.03 -2.44 -15.46
C CYS A 113 -11.70 -1.18 -14.92
N GLU A 114 -12.91 -1.27 -14.35
CA GLU A 114 -13.58 -0.15 -13.67
C GLU A 114 -12.71 0.40 -12.53
N VAL A 115 -12.11 -0.48 -11.72
CA VAL A 115 -11.16 -0.09 -10.65
C VAL A 115 -9.91 0.55 -11.24
N GLY A 116 -9.28 -0.07 -12.24
CA GLY A 116 -8.08 0.42 -12.89
C GLY A 116 -8.26 1.82 -13.47
N ALA A 117 -9.32 2.02 -14.26
CA ALA A 117 -9.66 3.30 -14.83
C ALA A 117 -9.94 4.35 -13.75
N SER A 118 -10.72 4.00 -12.71
CA SER A 118 -11.02 4.91 -11.60
C SER A 118 -9.76 5.38 -10.88
N VAL A 119 -8.83 4.46 -10.59
CA VAL A 119 -7.54 4.76 -9.93
C VAL A 119 -6.64 5.60 -10.86
N ALA A 120 -6.55 5.25 -12.14
CA ALA A 120 -5.78 6.02 -13.11
C ALA A 120 -6.32 7.45 -13.28
N LEU A 121 -7.64 7.68 -13.22
CA LEU A 121 -8.24 9.00 -13.40
C LEU A 121 -8.25 9.88 -12.14
N CYS A 122 -7.88 9.32 -10.98
CA CYS A 122 -7.78 10.08 -9.73
C CYS A 122 -6.74 11.20 -9.83
N ARG A 123 -6.96 12.29 -9.08
CA ARG A 123 -5.97 13.38 -8.94
C ARG A 123 -4.66 12.82 -8.37
N LYS A 124 -3.55 13.20 -8.99
CA LYS A 124 -2.21 12.75 -8.58
C LYS A 124 -1.61 13.66 -7.52
N SER A 125 -0.85 13.07 -6.61
CA SER A 125 -0.05 13.79 -5.62
C SER A 125 1.22 13.01 -5.35
N LYS A 126 2.35 13.72 -5.35
CA LYS A 126 3.66 13.12 -5.10
C LYS A 126 3.77 12.73 -3.62
N LEU A 127 4.02 11.45 -3.36
CA LEU A 127 4.32 10.99 -2.02
C LEU A 127 5.72 11.48 -1.59
N PRO A 128 5.89 12.07 -0.39
CA PRO A 128 7.20 12.35 0.15
C PRO A 128 7.95 11.05 0.45
N SER A 129 9.27 11.07 0.29
CA SER A 129 10.12 9.95 0.68
C SER A 129 10.44 10.01 2.18
N LEU A 130 10.62 8.86 2.83
CA LEU A 130 11.25 8.84 4.15
C LEU A 130 12.65 9.47 4.09
N PRO A 131 12.99 10.37 5.04
CA PRO A 131 14.33 10.92 5.13
C PRO A 131 15.38 9.83 5.27
N ARG A 132 16.52 9.98 4.59
CA ARG A 132 17.64 9.04 4.72
C ARG A 132 18.37 9.30 6.04
N ILE A 133 18.34 8.32 6.93
CA ILE A 133 19.08 8.34 8.20
C ILE A 133 20.52 7.88 7.96
N LYS A 134 21.48 8.62 8.50
CA LYS A 134 22.92 8.30 8.51
C LYS A 134 23.28 7.82 9.93
N PRO A 135 23.41 6.49 10.17
CA PRO A 135 23.64 5.96 11.51
C PRO A 135 24.80 6.61 12.28
N ASP A 136 25.90 6.93 11.60
CA ASP A 136 27.10 7.52 12.23
C ASP A 136 26.87 8.95 12.76
N HIS A 137 25.82 9.62 12.30
CA HIS A 137 25.44 10.98 12.68
C HIS A 137 24.12 10.99 13.48
N ASP A 138 23.04 10.46 12.91
CA ASP A 138 21.68 10.55 13.47
C ASP A 138 21.47 9.75 14.77
N PHE A 139 22.34 8.78 15.06
CA PHE A 139 22.29 8.01 16.32
C PHE A 139 23.17 8.58 17.42
N GLN A 140 23.89 9.69 17.16
CA GLN A 140 24.67 10.35 18.18
C GLN A 140 23.75 11.00 19.23
N PRO A 141 24.01 10.82 20.54
CA PRO A 141 23.16 11.38 21.60
C PRO A 141 22.93 12.89 21.47
N LEU A 142 23.96 13.65 21.07
CA LEU A 142 23.85 15.09 20.84
C LEU A 142 22.86 15.43 19.73
N VAL A 143 22.94 14.73 18.58
CA VAL A 143 22.03 14.94 17.45
C VAL A 143 20.60 14.56 17.82
N ILE A 144 20.41 13.47 18.59
CA ILE A 144 19.10 13.10 19.11
C ILE A 144 18.56 14.24 19.99
N GLN A 145 19.37 14.73 20.94
CA GLN A 145 19.01 15.81 21.86
C GLN A 145 18.62 17.11 21.13
N GLU A 146 19.38 17.50 20.10
CA GLU A 146 19.10 18.69 19.29
C GLU A 146 17.78 18.59 18.50
N ASN A 147 17.40 17.36 18.10
CA ASN A 147 16.17 17.10 17.36
C ASN A 147 14.93 16.91 18.25
N LEU A 148 15.08 16.83 19.57
CA LEU A 148 13.93 16.72 20.48
C LEU A 148 13.05 17.97 20.42
N LYS A 149 11.74 17.75 20.36
CA LYS A 149 10.72 18.80 20.40
C LYS A 149 9.60 18.50 21.37
N SER A 150 9.42 17.25 21.77
CA SER A 150 8.38 16.89 22.73
C SER A 150 8.67 17.54 24.09
N PRO A 151 7.70 18.24 24.70
CA PRO A 151 7.88 18.86 26.02
C PRO A 151 7.74 17.85 27.17
N SER A 152 7.43 16.58 26.87
CA SER A 152 7.15 15.55 27.85
C SER A 152 7.55 14.19 27.29
N SER A 153 8.07 13.33 28.16
CA SER A 153 8.40 11.92 27.86
C SER A 153 7.19 10.98 28.03
N THR A 154 6.00 11.50 28.32
CA THR A 154 4.84 10.67 28.65
C THR A 154 4.02 10.22 27.45
N TYR A 155 4.26 10.76 26.26
CA TYR A 155 3.45 10.45 25.07
C TYR A 155 3.56 8.98 24.68
N ALA A 156 4.76 8.40 24.70
CA ALA A 156 4.98 7.00 24.32
C ALA A 156 4.41 5.95 25.29
N ARG A 157 3.96 6.35 26.49
CA ARG A 157 3.61 5.41 27.58
C ARG A 157 2.52 4.42 27.22
N SER A 158 1.53 4.80 26.41
CA SER A 158 0.44 3.91 25.99
C SER A 158 0.85 2.92 24.88
N ILE A 159 2.01 3.13 24.25
CA ILE A 159 2.47 2.37 23.08
C ILE A 159 3.61 1.42 23.41
N VAL A 160 4.55 1.87 24.25
CA VAL A 160 5.73 1.10 24.63
C VAL A 160 5.33 0.01 25.61
N LYS A 161 5.74 -1.22 25.32
CA LYS A 161 5.59 -2.40 26.18
C LYS A 161 6.93 -2.74 26.82
N THR A 162 6.91 -3.48 27.91
CA THR A 162 8.10 -3.85 28.69
C THR A 162 9.19 -4.58 27.89
N GLU A 163 8.80 -5.38 26.87
CA GLU A 163 9.75 -6.09 26.01
C GLU A 163 10.31 -5.25 24.84
N ASP A 164 9.88 -3.99 24.67
CA ASP A 164 10.41 -3.14 23.62
C ASP A 164 11.82 -2.63 23.99
N PRO A 165 12.76 -2.54 23.02
CA PRO A 165 14.08 -1.97 23.24
C PRO A 165 14.00 -0.54 23.77
N MET A 166 14.71 -0.24 24.86
CA MET A 166 14.68 1.07 25.53
C MET A 166 15.15 2.20 24.62
N GLU A 167 16.05 1.91 23.68
CA GLU A 167 16.58 2.85 22.69
C GLU A 167 15.49 3.42 21.76
N LEU A 168 14.36 2.72 21.61
CA LEU A 168 13.24 3.19 20.81
C LEU A 168 12.33 4.17 21.56
N TYR A 169 12.42 4.29 22.89
CA TYR A 169 11.48 5.09 23.67
C TYR A 169 11.42 6.55 23.22
N ILE A 170 12.57 7.21 23.11
CA ILE A 170 12.67 8.62 22.71
C ILE A 170 12.13 8.83 21.29
N PRO A 171 12.58 8.08 20.26
CA PRO A 171 12.01 8.16 18.91
C PRO A 171 10.49 7.93 18.86
N ILE A 172 9.97 6.97 19.63
CA ILE A 172 8.52 6.70 19.68
C ILE A 172 7.77 7.89 20.30
N ASN A 173 8.31 8.47 21.38
CA ASN A 173 7.72 9.61 22.06
C ASN A 173 7.68 10.85 21.15
N GLU A 174 8.76 11.12 20.43
CA GLU A 174 8.83 12.19 19.45
C GLU A 174 7.92 11.94 18.25
N PHE A 175 7.87 10.71 17.73
CA PHE A 175 6.95 10.36 16.64
C PHE A 175 5.49 10.58 17.05
N MET A 176 5.12 10.16 18.25
CA MET A 176 3.78 10.35 18.79
C MET A 176 3.45 11.83 18.98
N PHE A 177 4.40 12.61 19.51
CA PHE A 177 4.27 14.07 19.62
C PHE A 177 4.04 14.74 18.27
N CYS A 178 4.79 14.37 17.23
CA CYS A 178 4.65 14.92 15.88
C CYS A 178 3.25 14.72 15.30
N LEU A 179 2.61 13.58 15.60
CA LEU A 179 1.29 13.23 15.06
C LEU A 179 0.12 13.83 15.87
N ARG A 180 0.37 14.45 17.02
CA ARG A 180 -0.69 15.02 17.86
C ARG A 180 -1.48 16.12 17.12
N PRO A 181 -2.78 16.30 17.45
CA PRO A 181 -3.63 17.31 16.84
C PRO A 181 -3.08 18.74 16.90
N GLU A 182 -2.33 19.08 17.95
CA GLU A 182 -1.75 20.41 18.15
C GLU A 182 -0.43 20.61 17.41
N THR A 183 0.25 19.53 17.01
CA THR A 183 1.59 19.58 16.40
C THR A 183 1.55 19.32 14.90
N ARG A 184 0.92 18.22 14.47
CA ARG A 184 0.71 17.85 13.05
C ARG A 184 1.96 18.03 12.16
N ASP A 185 3.13 17.65 12.66
CA ASP A 185 4.42 17.81 11.97
C ASP A 185 4.75 16.53 11.19
N SER A 186 4.26 16.43 9.95
CA SER A 186 4.50 15.26 9.11
C SER A 186 5.97 15.09 8.74
N ILE A 187 6.74 16.16 8.58
CA ILE A 187 8.15 16.09 8.18
C ILE A 187 8.97 15.44 9.30
N ARG A 188 8.83 15.92 10.54
CA ARG A 188 9.50 15.30 11.69
C ARG A 188 8.92 13.93 12.02
N GLY A 189 7.61 13.75 11.85
CA GLY A 189 6.98 12.43 11.98
C GLY A 189 7.63 11.39 11.07
N LEU A 190 7.82 11.73 9.79
CA LEU A 190 8.51 10.85 8.84
C LEU A 190 10.00 10.67 9.16
N TYR A 191 10.68 11.68 9.73
CA TYR A 191 12.04 11.53 10.24
C TYR A 191 12.11 10.47 11.35
N TRP A 192 11.29 10.58 12.39
CA TRP A 192 11.31 9.63 13.51
C TRP A 192 10.86 8.22 13.12
N ALA A 193 9.88 8.10 12.22
CA ALA A 193 9.54 6.83 11.61
C ALA A 193 10.73 6.22 10.86
N SER A 194 11.46 7.02 10.08
CA SER A 194 12.67 6.57 9.39
C SER A 194 13.79 6.21 10.35
N TRP A 195 13.97 6.97 11.44
CA TRP A 195 14.94 6.72 12.50
C TRP A 195 14.74 5.33 13.12
N ILE A 196 13.50 5.00 13.51
CA ILE A 196 13.15 3.70 14.11
C ILE A 196 13.46 2.55 13.15
N LEU A 197 13.10 2.68 11.87
CA LEU A 197 13.36 1.64 10.85
C LEU A 197 14.86 1.51 10.53
N ALA A 198 15.59 2.63 10.51
CA ALA A 198 17.02 2.65 10.29
C ALA A 198 17.78 2.03 11.46
N TYR A 199 17.34 2.29 12.69
CA TYR A 199 17.92 1.67 13.90
C TYR A 199 17.78 0.16 13.85
N ALA A 200 16.59 -0.35 13.52
CA ALA A 200 16.35 -1.78 13.33
C ALA A 200 17.24 -2.40 12.24
N SER A 201 17.45 -1.66 11.15
CA SER A 201 18.32 -2.09 10.04
C SER A 201 19.80 -2.13 10.45
N LYS A 202 20.27 -1.11 11.18
CA LYS A 202 21.63 -1.04 11.75
C LYS A 202 21.87 -2.17 12.75
N PHE A 203 20.93 -2.38 13.67
CA PHE A 203 20.97 -3.48 14.64
C PHE A 203 21.13 -4.82 13.93
N LYS A 204 20.34 -5.07 12.88
CA LYS A 204 20.46 -6.29 12.07
C LYS A 204 21.82 -6.42 11.40
N ALA A 205 22.37 -5.33 10.87
CA ALA A 205 23.69 -5.35 10.25
C ALA A 205 24.81 -5.67 11.25
N ASP A 206 24.73 -5.11 12.46
CA ASP A 206 25.74 -5.22 13.50
C ASP A 206 25.66 -6.56 14.25
N LYS A 207 24.45 -6.99 14.63
CA LYS A 207 24.20 -8.17 15.46
C LYS A 207 23.88 -9.44 14.67
N LYS A 208 23.74 -9.33 13.34
CA LYS A 208 23.35 -10.42 12.42
C LYS A 208 22.01 -11.09 12.78
N THR A 209 21.18 -10.42 13.57
CA THR A 209 19.84 -10.87 13.96
C THR A 209 18.85 -9.72 13.91
N HIS A 210 17.56 -10.01 13.77
CA HIS A 210 16.53 -8.97 13.74
C HIS A 210 16.37 -8.31 15.11
N LEU A 211 16.12 -6.99 15.12
CA LEU A 211 15.66 -6.31 16.33
C LEU A 211 14.28 -6.87 16.71
N VAL A 212 14.17 -7.42 17.90
CA VAL A 212 12.93 -8.03 18.42
C VAL A 212 12.25 -7.01 19.32
N CYS A 213 11.03 -6.62 18.95
CA CYS A 213 10.16 -5.78 19.77
C CYS A 213 9.12 -6.64 20.50
N ALA A 214 8.37 -6.03 21.40
CA ALA A 214 7.23 -6.67 22.03
C ALA A 214 6.19 -7.09 20.98
N TYR A 215 5.56 -8.24 21.22
CA TYR A 215 4.51 -8.77 20.36
C TYR A 215 3.32 -7.80 20.27
N ARG A 216 2.84 -7.55 19.05
CA ARG A 216 1.66 -6.73 18.76
C ARG A 216 0.72 -7.53 17.87
N SER A 217 -0.37 -8.02 18.46
CA SER A 217 -1.38 -8.86 17.81
C SER A 217 -1.95 -8.19 16.56
N ASN A 218 -2.12 -8.98 15.51
CA ASN A 218 -2.68 -8.55 14.23
C ASN A 218 -3.29 -9.76 13.53
N ASP A 219 -4.61 -9.74 13.34
CA ASP A 219 -5.36 -10.87 12.76
C ASP A 219 -5.01 -11.14 11.28
N TYR A 220 -4.37 -10.18 10.61
CA TYR A 220 -4.08 -10.24 9.18
C TYR A 220 -2.67 -10.76 8.86
N VAL A 221 -1.80 -10.91 9.86
CA VAL A 221 -0.37 -11.17 9.65
C VAL A 221 0.11 -12.30 10.56
N GLU A 222 0.89 -13.23 10.00
CA GLU A 222 1.45 -14.35 10.76
C GLU A 222 2.32 -13.88 11.94
N ASP A 223 2.18 -14.55 13.09
CA ASP A 223 2.83 -14.21 14.36
C ASP A 223 4.35 -13.99 14.27
N LYS A 224 5.03 -14.75 13.41
CA LYS A 224 6.49 -14.65 13.21
C LYS A 224 6.94 -13.26 12.74
N TYR A 225 6.03 -12.45 12.18
CA TYR A 225 6.33 -11.09 11.74
C TYR A 225 5.95 -10.02 12.76
N LEU A 226 5.20 -10.34 13.83
CA LEU A 226 4.55 -9.40 14.75
C LEU A 226 5.44 -8.81 15.84
N ARG A 227 6.75 -9.10 15.79
CA ARG A 227 7.79 -8.50 16.65
C ARG A 227 8.66 -7.48 15.93
N SER A 228 8.25 -7.05 14.73
CA SER A 228 8.93 -5.99 13.95
C SER A 228 8.63 -4.59 14.52
N PRO A 229 9.60 -3.66 14.53
CA PRO A 229 9.40 -2.29 15.00
C PRO A 229 8.39 -1.49 14.18
N VAL A 230 8.06 -1.92 12.96
CA VAL A 230 7.03 -1.26 12.14
C VAL A 230 5.65 -1.32 12.79
N TRP A 231 5.37 -2.33 13.62
CA TRP A 231 4.10 -2.44 14.35
C TRP A 231 4.00 -1.42 15.48
N ILE A 232 5.14 -0.93 15.99
CA ILE A 232 5.15 0.22 16.90
C ILE A 232 4.65 1.46 16.17
N LEU A 233 5.17 1.71 14.96
CA LEU A 233 4.75 2.86 14.14
C LEU A 233 3.25 2.79 13.84
N TRP A 234 2.73 1.62 13.46
CA TRP A 234 1.29 1.43 13.28
C TRP A 234 0.50 1.60 14.58
N SER A 235 1.02 1.14 15.72
CA SER A 235 0.36 1.35 17.03
C SER A 235 0.23 2.85 17.34
N VAL A 236 1.27 3.65 17.08
CA VAL A 236 1.21 5.12 17.22
C VAL A 236 0.18 5.72 16.27
N ILE A 237 0.16 5.30 15.00
CA ILE A 237 -0.78 5.78 13.98
C ILE A 237 -2.23 5.48 14.40
N HIS A 238 -2.55 4.25 14.78
CA HIS A 238 -3.91 3.88 15.23
C HIS A 238 -4.31 4.62 16.50
N GLU A 239 -3.42 4.71 17.50
CA GLU A 239 -3.73 5.44 18.73
C GLU A 239 -4.03 6.90 18.45
N THR A 240 -3.19 7.56 17.64
CA THR A 240 -3.37 8.96 17.30
C THR A 240 -4.63 9.20 16.47
N ALA A 241 -4.99 8.28 15.58
CA ALA A 241 -6.25 8.33 14.83
C ALA A 241 -7.48 8.19 15.75
N ARG A 242 -7.43 7.28 16.73
CA ARG A 242 -8.51 7.07 17.72
C ARG A 242 -8.69 8.25 18.65
N THR A 243 -7.61 8.85 19.13
CA THR A 243 -7.67 9.98 20.08
C THR A 243 -7.78 11.34 19.39
N SER A 244 -7.78 11.39 18.05
CA SER A 244 -7.90 12.62 17.30
C SER A 244 -9.30 13.24 17.45
N PRO A 245 -9.43 14.58 17.55
CA PRO A 245 -10.72 15.26 17.41
C PRO A 245 -11.41 14.97 16.07
N GLN A 246 -10.64 14.55 15.04
CA GLN A 246 -11.13 14.14 13.73
C GLN A 246 -11.28 12.61 13.59
N SER A 247 -11.34 11.87 14.71
CA SER A 247 -11.33 10.39 14.70
C SER A 247 -12.41 9.78 13.80
N GLY A 248 -13.64 10.30 13.84
CA GLY A 248 -14.75 9.82 13.01
C GLY A 248 -14.49 9.95 11.50
N THR A 249 -13.69 10.94 11.10
CA THR A 249 -13.30 11.14 9.70
C THR A 249 -12.07 10.32 9.34
N ILE A 250 -11.01 10.36 10.17
CA ILE A 250 -9.70 9.83 9.76
C ILE A 250 -9.56 8.32 9.96
N THR A 251 -10.22 7.75 10.98
CA THR A 251 -10.08 6.34 11.34
C THR A 251 -10.42 5.39 10.18
N PRO A 252 -11.52 5.57 9.42
CA PRO A 252 -11.81 4.72 8.26
C PRO A 252 -10.68 4.67 7.23
N TYR A 253 -9.98 5.78 6.99
CA TYR A 253 -8.86 5.81 6.04
C TYR A 253 -7.63 5.10 6.59
N ILE A 254 -7.33 5.27 7.88
CA ILE A 254 -6.22 4.58 8.55
C ILE A 254 -6.45 3.07 8.55
N GLU A 255 -7.67 2.62 8.85
CA GLU A 255 -8.03 1.20 8.77
C GLU A 255 -7.95 0.65 7.35
N ALA A 256 -8.37 1.40 6.34
CA ALA A 256 -8.23 1.00 4.94
C ALA A 256 -6.75 0.84 4.53
N LEU A 257 -5.91 1.81 4.88
CA LEU A 257 -4.47 1.76 4.65
C LEU A 257 -3.82 0.59 5.41
N TYR A 258 -4.24 0.33 6.64
CA TYR A 258 -3.71 -0.77 7.46
C TYR A 258 -4.08 -2.14 6.89
N LYS A 259 -5.34 -2.33 6.45
CA LYS A 259 -5.78 -3.56 5.77
C LYS A 259 -4.95 -3.82 4.50
N MET A 260 -4.78 -2.81 3.65
CA MET A 260 -3.93 -2.92 2.44
C MET A 260 -2.47 -3.18 2.81
N TYR A 261 -1.97 -2.50 3.84
CA TYR A 261 -0.63 -2.72 4.36
C TYR A 261 -0.47 -4.18 4.79
N CYS A 262 -1.41 -4.78 5.51
CA CYS A 262 -1.27 -6.13 6.06
C CYS A 262 -1.57 -7.27 5.07
N LEU A 263 -2.28 -7.01 3.97
CA LEU A 263 -2.79 -8.06 3.08
C LEU A 263 -1.69 -9.00 2.57
N ARG A 264 -1.74 -10.30 2.91
CA ARG A 264 -0.73 -11.30 2.51
C ARG A 264 0.71 -10.87 2.86
N TRP A 265 0.91 -10.34 4.07
CA TRP A 265 2.22 -9.86 4.52
C TRP A 265 3.29 -10.96 4.55
N GLY A 266 4.45 -10.70 3.94
CA GLY A 266 5.57 -11.63 3.94
C GLY A 266 6.95 -11.00 4.12
N GLN A 267 7.99 -11.82 3.98
CA GLN A 267 9.36 -11.38 4.10
C GLN A 267 9.72 -10.35 2.99
N GLY A 268 10.30 -9.22 3.39
CA GLY A 268 10.70 -8.15 2.47
C GLY A 268 9.58 -7.18 2.09
N ASP A 269 8.36 -7.40 2.56
CA ASP A 269 7.22 -6.52 2.25
C ASP A 269 7.27 -5.19 3.00
N LEU A 270 7.92 -5.15 4.17
CA LEU A 270 8.11 -3.93 4.96
C LEU A 270 8.53 -2.75 4.10
N LYS A 271 9.62 -2.90 3.35
CA LYS A 271 10.18 -1.82 2.52
C LYS A 271 9.26 -1.47 1.35
N LYS A 272 8.63 -2.47 0.72
CA LYS A 272 7.74 -2.27 -0.43
C LYS A 272 6.46 -1.53 -0.06
N ARG A 273 5.99 -1.70 1.18
CA ARG A 273 4.70 -1.20 1.68
C ARG A 273 4.80 0.03 2.57
N LEU A 274 6.00 0.62 2.71
CA LEU A 274 6.20 1.94 3.32
C LEU A 274 5.30 3.05 2.75
N PRO A 275 4.90 3.05 1.47
CA PRO A 275 3.98 4.05 0.95
C PRO A 275 2.68 4.19 1.76
N PHE A 276 2.12 3.09 2.27
CA PHE A 276 0.92 3.14 3.11
C PHE A 276 1.19 3.81 4.46
N LEU A 277 2.33 3.50 5.09
CA LEU A 277 2.74 4.10 6.36
C LEU A 277 2.94 5.62 6.20
N ILE A 278 3.63 6.04 5.14
CA ILE A 278 3.85 7.46 4.83
C ILE A 278 2.51 8.16 4.59
N THR A 279 1.61 7.54 3.83
CA THR A 279 0.27 8.08 3.57
C THR A 279 -0.54 8.22 4.86
N ALA A 280 -0.47 7.25 5.77
CA ALA A 280 -1.13 7.29 7.06
C ALA A 280 -0.63 8.45 7.95
N VAL A 281 0.69 8.69 7.97
CA VAL A 281 1.29 9.85 8.65
C VAL A 281 0.76 11.17 8.07
N LEU A 282 0.72 11.28 6.74
CA LEU A 282 0.16 12.48 6.09
C LEU A 282 -1.31 12.68 6.45
N PHE A 283 -2.11 11.61 6.44
CA PHE A 283 -3.53 11.67 6.76
C PHE A 283 -3.76 12.14 8.20
N ILE A 284 -2.98 11.66 9.16
CA ILE A 284 -3.09 12.14 10.55
C ILE A 284 -2.75 13.63 10.64
N CYS A 285 -1.62 14.05 10.07
CA CYS A 285 -1.17 15.44 10.14
C CYS A 285 -2.07 16.41 9.34
N GLU A 286 -2.73 15.94 8.29
CA GLU A 286 -3.61 16.74 7.42
C GLU A 286 -5.09 16.47 7.67
N SER A 287 -5.43 15.87 8.82
CA SER A 287 -6.79 15.41 9.14
C SER A 287 -7.86 16.51 9.10
N THR A 288 -7.49 17.78 9.26
CA THR A 288 -8.41 18.93 9.15
C THR A 288 -8.57 19.46 7.73
N THR A 289 -7.74 19.02 6.79
CA THR A 289 -7.68 19.52 5.40
C THR A 289 -7.82 18.40 4.36
N ILE A 290 -8.06 17.17 4.80
CA ILE A 290 -8.26 16.02 3.92
C ILE A 290 -9.53 16.20 3.08
N ASP A 291 -9.41 16.10 1.76
CA ASP A 291 -10.53 16.26 0.83
C ASP A 291 -11.40 14.98 0.81
N ILE A 292 -12.37 14.92 1.72
CA ILE A 292 -13.32 13.82 1.82
C ILE A 292 -14.43 13.86 0.76
N HIS A 293 -14.53 14.95 0.00
CA HIS A 293 -15.59 15.15 -0.99
C HIS A 293 -15.17 14.73 -2.39
N TYR A 294 -13.87 14.52 -2.63
CA TYR A 294 -13.39 13.96 -3.89
C TYR A 294 -13.97 12.55 -4.12
N ALA A 295 -14.92 12.43 -5.04
CA ALA A 295 -15.54 11.14 -5.38
C ALA A 295 -14.58 10.23 -6.14
N VAL A 296 -14.65 8.92 -5.88
CA VAL A 296 -13.93 7.89 -6.65
C VAL A 296 -14.93 6.80 -7.08
N PRO A 297 -15.17 6.62 -8.40
CA PRO A 297 -14.63 7.43 -9.51
C PRO A 297 -15.11 8.88 -9.49
N ASN A 298 -14.27 9.79 -9.96
CA ASN A 298 -14.59 11.21 -10.11
C ASN A 298 -15.42 11.52 -11.36
N ASN A 299 -15.31 10.67 -12.40
CA ASN A 299 -16.14 10.73 -13.60
C ASN A 299 -16.56 9.31 -14.00
N ILE A 300 -17.77 8.91 -13.58
CA ILE A 300 -18.29 7.57 -13.83
C ILE A 300 -18.53 7.31 -15.33
N THR A 301 -18.95 8.32 -16.09
CA THR A 301 -19.21 8.20 -17.53
C THR A 301 -17.93 7.86 -18.28
N THR A 302 -16.84 8.59 -18.01
CA THR A 302 -15.54 8.29 -18.63
C THR A 302 -15.04 6.88 -18.27
N VAL A 303 -15.23 6.44 -17.02
CA VAL A 303 -14.87 5.06 -16.63
C VAL A 303 -15.70 4.03 -17.41
N GLN A 304 -16.99 4.26 -17.59
CA GLN A 304 -17.87 3.38 -18.37
C GLN A 304 -17.45 3.33 -19.84
N ASP A 305 -17.15 4.48 -20.45
CA ASP A 305 -16.69 4.58 -21.83
C ASP A 305 -15.40 3.78 -22.04
N VAL A 306 -14.41 3.93 -21.16
CA VAL A 306 -13.14 3.18 -21.19
C VAL A 306 -13.41 1.67 -21.13
N VAL A 307 -14.29 1.23 -20.22
CA VAL A 307 -14.59 -0.20 -20.00
C VAL A 307 -15.32 -0.84 -21.18
N THR A 308 -15.94 -0.06 -22.08
CA THR A 308 -16.51 -0.61 -23.33
C THR A 308 -15.45 -1.22 -24.25
N ASN A 309 -14.18 -0.84 -24.10
CA ASN A 309 -13.06 -1.31 -24.93
C ASN A 309 -12.48 -2.68 -24.51
N ILE A 310 -13.02 -3.32 -23.45
CA ILE A 310 -12.54 -4.63 -22.98
C ILE A 310 -12.47 -5.69 -24.09
N PRO A 311 -13.49 -5.87 -24.96
CA PRO A 311 -13.43 -6.87 -26.03
C PRO A 311 -12.24 -6.66 -26.99
N GLN A 312 -11.93 -5.40 -27.31
CA GLN A 312 -10.83 -5.01 -28.20
C GLN A 312 -9.48 -5.34 -27.55
N TRP A 313 -9.29 -5.01 -26.27
CA TRP A 313 -8.05 -5.34 -25.55
C TRP A 313 -7.84 -6.83 -25.37
N ILE A 314 -8.90 -7.59 -25.08
CA ILE A 314 -8.84 -9.06 -25.06
C ILE A 314 -8.42 -9.61 -26.42
N GLY A 315 -8.99 -9.09 -27.51
CA GLY A 315 -8.60 -9.47 -28.87
C GLY A 315 -7.11 -9.18 -29.15
N ALA A 316 -6.61 -8.01 -28.73
CA ALA A 316 -5.21 -7.64 -28.87
C ALA A 316 -4.27 -8.55 -28.06
N ILE A 317 -4.62 -8.87 -26.81
CA ILE A 317 -3.86 -9.80 -25.95
C ILE A 317 -3.78 -11.18 -26.59
N ILE A 318 -4.89 -11.72 -27.11
CA ILE A 318 -4.91 -13.01 -27.80
C ILE A 318 -4.03 -12.97 -29.07
N HIS A 319 -4.08 -11.87 -29.82
CA HIS A 319 -3.25 -11.74 -31.03
C HIS A 319 -1.75 -11.70 -30.69
N THR A 320 -1.36 -10.93 -29.67
CA THR A 320 0.03 -10.86 -29.20
C THR A 320 0.53 -12.21 -28.70
N GLN A 321 -0.31 -12.99 -28.03
CA GLN A 321 0.07 -14.34 -27.58
C GLN A 321 0.49 -15.25 -28.76
N ARG A 322 -0.14 -15.11 -29.93
CA ARG A 322 0.15 -15.94 -31.12
C ARG A 322 1.44 -15.53 -31.83
N THR A 323 1.93 -14.32 -31.66
CA THR A 323 3.17 -13.83 -32.29
C THR A 323 4.43 -14.19 -31.51
N PHE A 324 4.30 -14.60 -30.25
CA PHE A 324 5.40 -15.04 -29.39
C PHE A 324 5.44 -16.57 -29.12
N ALA A 325 4.47 -17.32 -29.65
CA ALA A 325 4.41 -18.79 -29.60
C ALA A 325 5.06 -19.42 -30.83
#